data_AF-A0A7S0X6Q5-F1
#
_entry.id   AF-A0A7S0X6Q5-F1
#
_cell.length_a   1.000
_cell.length_b   1.000
_cell.length_c   1.000
_cell.angle_alpha   90.00
_cell.angle_beta   90.00
_cell.angle_gamma   90.00
#
_symmetry.space_group_name_H-M   'P 1'
#
loop_
_entity.id
_entity.type
_entity.pdbx_description
1 polymer ?
#
loop_
_entity_poly.entity_id
_entity_poly.type
_entity_poly.pdbx_seq_one_letter_code
_entity_poly.pdbx_strand_id
1 'polypeptide(L)'
;DDTRRRSGHQYYNWRELRIGAVVSCFGQKLTLRDCDEHTRDWYAAETGTSEADFAAMPPPAGPPPVPRAPPPPHTSGIGSEEDSLESCYRLVPKPVKKVSYGEWVMNEGQVMRFSGSFVSGPGKPPVNDIDAGRSFVVSFYLEDHSLAVFETPVPNSGIPGGKYLERRQVKKSHGSKVWLRARDLYVGAVLEVSARYVRLHAADDATLAIMEHRPLEFPRSDPAAVIDALRAGVAAGGAAAAPPAGGAAVGMVGIAA
;
A
#
# COMPACT_ATOMS: atom_id res chain seq x y z
N ASP A 1 -28.34 -44.93 27.62
CA ASP A 1 -28.68 -44.95 29.05
C ASP A 1 -28.02 -43.80 29.76
N ASP A 2 -28.79 -42.74 30.09
CA ASP A 2 -28.46 -41.91 31.25
C ASP A 2 -29.75 -41.24 31.79
N THR A 3 -30.75 -42.07 32.06
CA THR A 3 -31.93 -41.73 32.87
C THR A 3 -31.53 -41.73 34.34
N ARG A 4 -30.63 -40.83 34.73
CA ARG A 4 -30.38 -40.57 36.14
C ARG A 4 -31.53 -39.74 36.70
N ARG A 5 -32.53 -40.43 37.26
CA ARG A 5 -33.47 -39.85 38.25
C ARG A 5 -32.65 -39.01 39.23
N ARG A 6 -32.74 -37.67 39.16
CA ARG A 6 -32.11 -36.80 40.16
C ARG A 6 -33.05 -36.72 41.36
N SER A 7 -32.68 -37.39 42.43
CA SER A 7 -33.27 -37.24 43.75
C SER A 7 -33.25 -35.77 44.17
N GLY A 8 -34.37 -35.23 44.64
CA GLY A 8 -34.47 -33.94 45.31
C GLY A 8 -34.14 -32.73 44.42
N HIS A 9 -35.10 -32.26 43.62
CA HIS A 9 -34.94 -31.00 42.90
C HIS A 9 -34.99 -29.83 43.89
N GLN A 10 -33.82 -29.38 44.34
CA GLN A 10 -33.63 -28.09 44.98
C GLN A 10 -33.69 -27.04 43.87
N TYR A 11 -34.78 -26.27 43.84
CA TYR A 11 -34.92 -25.16 42.91
C TYR A 11 -34.06 -23.99 43.37
N TYR A 12 -33.44 -23.27 42.43
CA TYR A 12 -32.76 -22.03 42.75
C TYR A 12 -33.77 -21.03 43.30
N ASN A 13 -33.42 -20.42 44.43
CA ASN A 13 -34.17 -19.30 44.98
C ASN A 13 -33.47 -17.99 44.64
N TRP A 14 -34.25 -16.91 44.63
CA TRP A 14 -33.73 -15.56 44.39
C TRP A 14 -32.53 -15.20 45.29
N ARG A 15 -32.47 -15.71 46.53
CA ARG A 15 -31.33 -15.50 47.45
C ARG A 15 -29.98 -16.03 46.95
N GLU A 16 -30.00 -17.01 46.05
CA GLU A 16 -28.82 -17.67 45.48
C GLU A 16 -28.33 -16.99 44.19
N LEU A 17 -29.13 -16.07 43.63
CA LEU A 17 -28.85 -15.34 42.38
C LEU A 17 -28.16 -14.01 42.70
N ARG A 18 -26.87 -14.07 43.05
CA ARG A 18 -26.04 -12.89 43.33
C ARG A 18 -25.06 -12.62 42.19
N ILE A 19 -24.67 -11.35 42.01
CA ILE A 19 -23.57 -11.02 41.09
C ILE A 19 -22.29 -11.69 41.62
N GLY A 20 -21.58 -12.41 40.75
CA GLY A 20 -20.46 -13.27 41.14
C GLY A 20 -20.82 -14.76 41.33
N ALA A 21 -22.10 -15.10 41.49
CA ALA A 21 -22.52 -16.48 41.68
C ALA A 21 -22.45 -17.30 40.37
N VAL A 22 -22.12 -18.58 40.51
CA VAL A 22 -22.08 -19.54 39.41
C VAL A 22 -23.31 -20.45 39.51
N VAL A 23 -24.24 -20.28 38.57
CA VAL A 23 -25.48 -21.05 38.49
C VAL A 23 -25.32 -22.14 37.44
N SER A 24 -25.64 -23.39 37.79
CA SER A 24 -25.63 -24.50 36.84
C SER A 24 -27.00 -24.64 36.19
N CYS A 25 -27.11 -24.21 34.93
CA CYS A 25 -28.32 -24.34 34.10
C CYS A 25 -28.09 -25.40 33.03
N PHE A 26 -28.89 -26.47 33.03
CA PHE A 26 -28.81 -27.58 32.04
C PHE A 26 -27.40 -28.15 31.82
N GLY A 27 -26.59 -28.21 32.89
CA GLY A 27 -25.21 -28.72 32.84
C GLY A 27 -24.16 -27.69 32.41
N GLN A 28 -24.56 -26.47 32.05
CA GLN A 28 -23.66 -25.35 31.79
C GLN A 28 -23.54 -24.47 33.04
N LYS A 29 -22.31 -24.08 33.39
CA LYS A 29 -22.03 -23.19 34.52
C LYS A 29 -22.05 -21.74 34.01
N LEU A 30 -23.06 -20.98 34.41
CA LEU A 30 -23.24 -19.58 34.06
C LEU A 30 -22.80 -18.71 35.22
N THR A 31 -21.95 -17.72 34.96
CA THR A 31 -21.57 -16.73 35.98
C THR A 31 -22.43 -15.50 35.82
N LEU A 32 -23.21 -15.15 36.85
CA LEU A 32 -24.01 -13.93 36.87
C LEU A 32 -23.06 -12.73 37.02
N ARG A 33 -22.97 -11.91 35.97
CA ARG A 33 -22.02 -10.78 35.93
C ARG A 33 -22.64 -9.42 36.20
N ASP A 34 -23.92 -9.27 35.87
CA ASP A 34 -24.63 -8.00 35.94
C ASP A 34 -26.13 -8.25 36.16
N CYS A 35 -26.84 -7.25 36.66
CA CYS A 35 -28.28 -7.27 36.87
C CYS A 35 -28.90 -5.93 36.47
N ASP A 36 -30.12 -5.98 35.95
CA ASP A 36 -30.88 -4.79 35.55
C ASP A 36 -31.25 -3.91 36.76
N GLU A 37 -31.53 -2.63 36.52
CA GLU A 37 -31.80 -1.61 37.54
C GLU A 37 -32.98 -1.99 38.44
N HIS A 38 -34.09 -2.44 37.84
CA HIS A 38 -35.25 -2.93 38.58
C HIS A 38 -34.89 -4.12 39.50
N THR A 39 -34.01 -5.02 39.03
CA THR A 39 -33.62 -6.18 39.82
C THR A 39 -32.84 -5.73 41.05
N ARG A 40 -31.95 -4.75 40.89
CA ARG A 40 -31.16 -4.16 41.97
C ARG A 40 -32.04 -3.50 43.05
N ASP A 41 -33.02 -2.70 42.64
CA ASP A 41 -33.93 -2.02 43.56
C ASP A 41 -34.77 -3.01 44.38
N TRP A 42 -35.20 -4.10 43.76
CA TRP A 42 -35.97 -5.15 44.44
C TRP A 42 -35.13 -5.87 45.51
N TYR A 43 -33.86 -6.19 45.22
CA TYR A 43 -32.95 -6.78 46.21
C TYR A 43 -32.60 -5.80 47.34
N ALA A 44 -32.46 -4.51 47.04
CA ALA A 44 -32.22 -3.48 48.05
C ALA A 44 -33.41 -3.36 49.03
N ALA A 45 -34.64 -3.38 48.50
CA ALA A 45 -35.86 -3.28 49.30
C ALA A 45 -36.13 -4.53 50.16
N GLU A 46 -35.94 -5.74 49.62
CA GLU A 46 -36.33 -7.00 50.30
C GLU A 46 -35.25 -7.55 51.24
N THR A 47 -33.96 -7.33 50.94
CA THR A 47 -32.84 -7.91 51.71
C THR A 47 -31.95 -6.91 52.43
N GLY A 48 -32.14 -5.60 52.24
CA GLY A 48 -31.28 -4.57 52.83
C GLY A 48 -29.83 -4.67 52.35
N THR A 49 -29.61 -5.29 51.19
CA THR A 49 -28.28 -5.52 50.60
C THR A 49 -27.76 -4.21 50.00
N SER A 50 -26.46 -3.94 50.15
CA SER A 50 -25.84 -2.69 49.69
C SER A 50 -25.57 -2.70 48.18
N GLU A 51 -25.54 -1.54 47.53
CA GLU A 51 -25.21 -1.43 46.09
C GLU A 51 -23.86 -2.05 45.72
N ALA A 52 -22.93 -2.17 46.68
CA ALA A 52 -21.61 -2.77 46.49
C ALA A 52 -21.67 -4.27 46.18
N ASP A 53 -22.71 -4.98 46.64
CA ASP A 53 -22.91 -6.40 46.36
C ASP A 53 -23.42 -6.66 44.93
N PHE A 54 -23.85 -5.61 44.22
CA PHE A 54 -24.33 -5.65 42.83
C PHE A 54 -23.38 -4.99 41.83
N ALA A 55 -22.09 -4.85 42.17
CA ALA A 55 -21.10 -4.29 41.27
C ALA A 55 -20.89 -5.21 40.05
N ALA A 56 -21.15 -4.69 38.84
CA ALA A 56 -21.01 -5.45 37.61
C ALA A 56 -19.57 -5.98 37.42
N MET A 57 -19.44 -7.28 37.18
CA MET A 57 -18.14 -7.88 36.88
C MET A 57 -17.72 -7.55 35.46
N PRO A 58 -16.41 -7.29 35.22
CA PRO A 58 -15.92 -7.00 33.89
C PRO A 58 -16.25 -8.17 32.93
N PRO A 59 -16.53 -7.86 31.65
CA PRO A 59 -16.67 -8.88 30.62
C PRO A 59 -15.46 -9.82 30.61
N PRO A 60 -15.65 -11.11 30.28
CA PRO A 60 -14.51 -12.00 30.13
C PRO A 60 -13.61 -11.45 29.02
N ALA A 61 -12.30 -11.50 29.21
CA ALA A 61 -11.38 -11.22 28.13
C ALA A 61 -11.74 -12.15 26.96
N GLY A 62 -12.06 -11.54 25.81
CA GLY A 62 -12.34 -12.30 24.59
C GLY A 62 -11.16 -13.21 24.25
N PRO A 63 -11.39 -14.29 23.49
CA PRO A 63 -10.28 -15.10 23.00
C PRO A 63 -9.26 -14.19 22.30
N PRO A 64 -7.95 -14.44 22.47
CA PRO A 64 -6.94 -13.66 21.76
C PRO A 64 -7.20 -13.76 20.25
N PRO A 65 -7.02 -12.66 19.50
CA PRO A 65 -7.23 -12.70 18.05
C PRO A 65 -6.28 -13.74 17.46
N VAL A 66 -6.85 -14.72 16.76
CA VAL A 66 -6.06 -15.75 16.08
C VAL A 66 -5.29 -15.07 14.94
N PRO A 67 -3.95 -15.23 14.85
CA PRO A 67 -3.17 -14.67 13.76
C PRO A 67 -3.64 -15.24 12.43
N ARG A 68 -3.92 -14.36 11.46
CA ARG A 68 -4.21 -14.79 10.09
C ARG A 68 -2.90 -15.06 9.38
N ALA A 69 -2.80 -16.20 8.70
CA ALA A 69 -1.66 -16.49 7.84
C ALA A 69 -1.57 -15.41 6.74
N PRO A 70 -0.36 -14.95 6.39
CA PRO A 70 -0.18 -14.06 5.25
C PRO A 70 -0.62 -14.77 3.96
N PRO A 71 -1.09 -14.02 2.96
CA PRO A 71 -1.45 -14.60 1.67
C PRO A 71 -0.21 -15.22 1.03
N PRO A 72 -0.38 -16.34 0.29
CA PRO A 72 0.73 -16.99 -0.39
C PRO A 72 1.35 -16.06 -1.46
N PRO A 73 2.66 -16.16 -1.71
CA PRO A 73 3.29 -15.42 -2.79
C PRO A 73 2.73 -15.85 -4.15
N HIS A 74 2.65 -14.91 -5.09
CA HIS A 74 2.26 -15.21 -6.48
C HIS A 74 3.36 -15.99 -7.20
N THR A 75 3.33 -17.31 -7.11
CA THR A 75 4.28 -18.22 -7.79
C THR A 75 3.73 -18.81 -9.07
N SER A 76 2.41 -18.75 -9.29
CA SER A 76 1.75 -19.42 -10.41
C SER A 76 2.06 -18.80 -11.77
N GLY A 77 2.54 -17.55 -11.82
CA GLY A 77 2.87 -16.85 -13.07
C GLY A 77 1.67 -16.55 -13.98
N ILE A 78 0.46 -16.92 -13.55
CA ILE A 78 -0.80 -16.72 -14.27
C ILE A 78 -1.53 -15.55 -13.62
N GLY A 79 -2.05 -14.63 -14.45
CA GLY A 79 -2.78 -13.45 -14.00
C GLY A 79 -1.87 -12.36 -13.41
N SER A 80 -2.49 -11.27 -12.95
CA SER A 80 -1.77 -10.23 -12.20
C SER A 80 -1.66 -10.60 -10.73
N GLU A 81 -0.69 -9.99 -10.04
CA GLU A 81 -0.47 -10.20 -8.60
C GLU A 81 -1.69 -9.72 -7.80
N GLU A 82 -2.31 -8.61 -8.20
CA GLU A 82 -3.51 -8.06 -7.56
C GLU A 82 -4.75 -8.96 -7.74
N ASP A 83 -4.92 -9.53 -8.93
CA ASP A 83 -6.05 -10.42 -9.26
C ASP A 83 -5.93 -11.75 -8.50
N SER A 84 -4.73 -12.31 -8.46
CA SER A 84 -4.44 -13.54 -7.72
C SER A 84 -4.62 -13.36 -6.21
N LEU A 85 -4.25 -12.18 -5.70
CA LEU A 85 -4.40 -11.85 -4.28
C LEU A 85 -5.87 -11.77 -3.88
N GLU A 86 -6.73 -11.23 -4.75
CA GLU A 86 -8.17 -11.16 -4.51
C GLU A 86 -8.83 -12.55 -4.49
N SER A 87 -8.32 -13.48 -5.29
CA SER A 87 -8.70 -14.90 -5.21
C SER A 87 -8.31 -15.56 -3.89
N CYS A 88 -7.24 -15.10 -3.21
CA CYS A 88 -6.89 -15.57 -1.88
C CYS A 88 -7.79 -14.97 -0.78
N TYR A 89 -8.33 -13.77 -0.99
CA TYR A 89 -9.17 -13.09 -0.01
C TYR A 89 -10.64 -13.51 -0.04
N ARG A 90 -11.17 -13.91 -1.20
CA ARG A 90 -12.60 -14.23 -1.36
C ARG A 90 -12.81 -15.52 -2.14
N LEU A 91 -13.80 -16.30 -1.72
CA LEU A 91 -14.25 -17.48 -2.47
C LEU A 91 -14.77 -17.11 -3.86
N VAL A 92 -15.47 -15.98 -3.97
CA VAL A 92 -15.89 -15.39 -5.24
C VAL A 92 -15.06 -14.12 -5.47
N PRO A 93 -14.06 -14.16 -6.36
CA PRO A 93 -13.18 -13.02 -6.59
C PRO A 93 -13.97 -11.85 -7.17
N LYS A 94 -13.68 -10.64 -6.66
CA LYS A 94 -14.22 -9.41 -7.24
C LYS A 94 -13.20 -8.79 -8.18
N PRO A 95 -13.60 -8.20 -9.31
CA PRO A 95 -12.66 -7.48 -10.17
C PRO A 95 -11.94 -6.37 -9.39
N VAL A 96 -10.62 -6.41 -9.37
CA VAL A 96 -9.80 -5.38 -8.74
C VAL A 96 -9.87 -4.09 -9.57
N LYS A 97 -10.17 -2.97 -8.90
CA LYS A 97 -10.10 -1.65 -9.53
C LYS A 97 -8.66 -1.15 -9.45
N LYS A 98 -7.99 -1.05 -10.59
CA LYS A 98 -6.57 -0.65 -10.67
C LYS A 98 -6.32 0.80 -10.26
N VAL A 99 -7.32 1.65 -10.40
CA VAL A 99 -7.24 3.10 -10.12
C VAL A 99 -8.45 3.51 -9.29
N SER A 100 -8.21 4.40 -8.32
CA SER A 100 -9.31 5.09 -7.63
C SER A 100 -10.07 5.98 -8.61
N TYR A 101 -11.41 5.91 -8.58
CA TYR A 101 -12.24 6.73 -9.46
C TYR A 101 -11.97 8.24 -9.30
N GLY A 102 -11.73 8.71 -8.06
CA GLY A 102 -11.41 10.11 -7.82
C GLY A 102 -10.07 10.54 -8.41
N GLU A 103 -9.05 9.69 -8.32
CA GLU A 103 -7.74 9.95 -8.94
C GLU A 103 -7.83 9.94 -10.47
N TRP A 104 -8.64 9.03 -11.02
CA TRP A 104 -8.87 8.96 -12.46
C TRP A 104 -9.52 10.26 -12.97
N VAL A 105 -10.61 10.72 -12.35
CA VAL A 105 -11.31 11.96 -12.75
C VAL A 105 -10.41 13.19 -12.64
N MET A 106 -9.60 13.30 -11.58
CA MET A 106 -8.71 14.45 -11.40
C MET A 106 -7.55 14.51 -12.39
N ASN A 107 -7.15 13.36 -12.94
CA ASN A 107 -5.98 13.23 -13.81
C ASN A 107 -6.35 12.87 -15.26
N GLU A 108 -7.65 12.84 -15.59
CA GLU A 108 -8.14 12.48 -16.92
C GLU A 108 -7.53 13.39 -17.98
N GLY A 109 -6.94 12.80 -19.01
CA GLY A 109 -6.30 13.54 -20.10
C GLY A 109 -4.97 14.22 -19.75
N GLN A 110 -4.50 14.15 -18.51
CA GLN A 110 -3.18 14.66 -18.13
C GLN A 110 -2.09 13.64 -18.48
N VAL A 111 -1.18 14.05 -19.36
CA VAL A 111 -0.07 13.22 -19.83
C VAL A 111 1.23 13.98 -19.64
N MET A 112 2.18 13.32 -18.98
CA MET A 112 3.54 13.82 -18.84
C MET A 112 4.39 13.27 -19.97
N ARG A 113 5.05 14.12 -20.75
CA ARG A 113 5.91 13.73 -21.86
C ARG A 113 7.34 14.15 -21.62
N PHE A 114 8.24 13.22 -21.89
CA PHE A 114 9.67 13.42 -21.79
C PHE A 114 10.37 12.97 -23.06
N SER A 115 11.45 13.65 -23.40
CA SER A 115 12.43 13.14 -24.36
C SER A 115 13.47 12.29 -23.63
N GLY A 116 13.94 11.23 -24.25
CA GLY A 116 14.98 10.38 -23.68
C GLY A 116 15.82 9.65 -24.72
N SER A 117 16.96 9.13 -24.28
CA SER A 117 17.85 8.30 -25.09
C SER A 117 18.34 7.10 -24.27
N PHE A 118 18.85 6.06 -24.94
CA PHE A 118 19.44 4.94 -24.24
C PHE A 118 20.74 5.34 -23.51
N VAL A 119 20.95 4.72 -22.36
CA VAL A 119 22.16 4.85 -21.55
C VAL A 119 22.63 3.49 -21.06
N SER A 120 23.94 3.36 -20.82
CA SER A 120 24.49 2.17 -20.19
C SER A 120 24.01 2.10 -18.75
N GLY A 121 23.59 0.91 -18.30
CA GLY A 121 23.16 0.69 -16.93
C GLY A 121 23.70 -0.62 -16.35
N PRO A 122 23.46 -0.85 -15.06
CA PRO A 122 24.08 -1.95 -14.33
C PRO A 122 23.67 -3.32 -14.91
N GLY A 123 24.66 -4.21 -15.05
CA GLY A 123 24.45 -5.60 -15.48
C GLY A 123 24.11 -5.79 -16.97
N LYS A 124 24.25 -4.74 -17.81
CA LYS A 124 24.01 -4.82 -19.25
C LYS A 124 25.25 -4.38 -20.04
N PRO A 125 25.46 -4.91 -21.26
CA PRO A 125 26.52 -4.43 -22.14
C PRO A 125 26.33 -2.94 -22.44
N PRO A 126 27.43 -2.21 -22.73
CA PRO A 126 27.35 -0.81 -23.10
C PRO A 126 26.44 -0.62 -24.32
N VAL A 127 25.79 0.54 -24.38
CA VAL A 127 24.92 0.89 -25.50
C VAL A 127 25.77 1.01 -26.77
N ASN A 128 25.33 0.35 -27.85
CA ASN A 128 25.98 0.46 -29.15
C ASN A 128 25.84 1.87 -29.70
N ASP A 129 26.78 2.33 -30.53
CA ASP A 129 26.72 3.68 -31.12
C ASP A 129 25.42 3.93 -31.91
N ILE A 130 24.88 2.89 -32.55
CA ILE A 130 23.60 2.91 -33.26
C ILE A 130 22.44 3.16 -32.29
N ASP A 131 22.43 2.49 -31.14
CA ASP A 131 21.39 2.64 -30.13
C ASP A 131 21.51 3.97 -29.36
N ALA A 132 22.73 4.51 -29.24
CA ALA A 132 22.97 5.80 -28.60
C ALA A 132 22.35 6.97 -29.39
N GLY A 133 22.23 6.84 -30.72
CA GLY A 133 21.58 7.82 -31.59
C GLY A 133 20.05 7.78 -31.57
N ARG A 134 19.42 6.82 -30.88
CA ARG A 134 17.95 6.66 -30.88
C ARG A 134 17.31 7.58 -29.85
N SER A 135 16.30 8.33 -30.29
CA SER A 135 15.53 9.27 -29.47
C SER A 135 14.12 8.77 -29.20
N PHE A 136 13.69 8.87 -27.95
CA PHE A 136 12.40 8.39 -27.48
C PHE A 136 11.56 9.53 -26.91
N VAL A 137 10.25 9.44 -27.13
CA VAL A 137 9.23 10.18 -26.41
C VAL A 137 8.59 9.22 -25.41
N VAL A 138 8.84 9.47 -24.13
CA VAL A 138 8.28 8.73 -23.00
C VAL A 138 7.02 9.48 -22.55
N SER A 139 5.86 8.85 -22.70
CA SER A 139 4.57 9.39 -22.26
C SER A 139 4.08 8.64 -21.04
N PHE A 140 3.81 9.33 -19.95
CA PHE A 140 3.24 8.79 -18.73
C PHE A 140 1.85 9.36 -18.50
N TYR A 141 0.87 8.47 -18.34
CA TYR A 141 -0.53 8.83 -18.18
C TYR A 141 -0.85 8.87 -16.68
N LEU A 142 -1.23 10.04 -16.18
CA LEU A 142 -1.52 10.22 -14.75
C LEU A 142 -2.80 9.52 -14.32
N GLU A 143 -3.74 9.35 -15.26
CA GLU A 143 -5.05 8.72 -15.03
C GLU A 143 -4.98 7.24 -14.63
N ASP A 144 -4.00 6.47 -15.14
CA ASP A 144 -3.90 5.03 -14.87
C ASP A 144 -2.49 4.55 -14.49
N HIS A 145 -1.57 5.50 -14.30
CA HIS A 145 -0.16 5.25 -14.00
C HIS A 145 0.53 4.35 -15.04
N SER A 146 0.08 4.42 -16.30
CA SER A 146 0.68 3.68 -17.40
C SER A 146 1.77 4.48 -18.11
N LEU A 147 2.73 3.75 -18.68
CA LEU A 147 3.83 4.26 -19.46
C LEU A 147 3.69 3.77 -20.91
N ALA A 148 3.89 4.67 -21.86
CA ALA A 148 4.10 4.34 -23.26
C ALA A 148 5.41 4.97 -23.74
N VAL A 149 6.16 4.26 -24.57
CA VAL A 149 7.43 4.77 -25.13
C VAL A 149 7.36 4.68 -26.63
N PHE A 150 7.54 5.82 -27.29
CA PHE A 150 7.53 5.96 -28.73
C PHE A 150 8.92 6.38 -29.21
N GLU A 151 9.47 5.66 -30.16
CA GLU A 151 10.71 6.00 -30.84
C GLU A 151 10.43 6.98 -31.97
N THR A 152 11.09 8.14 -31.92
CA THR A 152 10.94 9.17 -32.95
C THR A 152 11.72 8.75 -34.19
N PRO A 153 11.10 8.70 -35.37
CA PRO A 153 11.81 8.37 -36.61
C PRO A 153 12.80 9.49 -36.96
N VAL A 154 14.08 9.13 -37.12
CA VAL A 154 15.13 10.06 -37.52
C VAL A 154 15.46 9.85 -39.00
N PRO A 155 15.38 10.89 -39.86
CA PRO A 155 15.74 10.79 -41.27
C PRO A 155 17.17 10.27 -41.44
N ASN A 156 17.41 9.43 -42.45
CA ASN A 156 18.71 8.85 -42.79
C ASN A 156 19.35 7.96 -41.70
N SER A 157 18.62 7.58 -40.64
CA SER A 157 19.12 6.66 -39.61
C SER A 157 19.07 5.19 -40.02
N GLY A 158 18.25 4.84 -41.01
CA GLY A 158 17.98 3.46 -41.41
C GLY A 158 17.16 2.66 -40.38
N ILE A 159 16.70 3.29 -39.30
CA ILE A 159 15.90 2.65 -38.24
C ILE A 159 14.46 3.13 -38.36
N PRO A 160 13.47 2.23 -38.54
CA PRO A 160 12.07 2.62 -38.49
C PRO A 160 11.70 3.04 -37.06
N GLY A 161 11.19 4.26 -36.91
CA GLY A 161 10.57 4.68 -35.66
C GLY A 161 9.27 3.93 -35.38
N GLY A 162 8.68 4.12 -34.20
CA GLY A 162 7.43 3.45 -33.84
C GLY A 162 7.25 3.24 -32.35
N LYS A 163 6.31 2.37 -31.98
CA LYS A 163 6.04 2.05 -30.57
C LYS A 163 7.15 1.14 -30.03
N TYR A 164 7.96 1.64 -29.11
CA TYR A 164 8.95 0.85 -28.39
C TYR A 164 8.32 0.09 -27.22
N LEU A 165 7.39 0.76 -26.52
CA LEU A 165 6.58 0.16 -25.47
C LEU A 165 5.13 0.60 -25.63
N GLU A 166 4.24 -0.38 -25.78
CA GLU A 166 2.79 -0.12 -25.74
C GLU A 166 2.35 0.31 -24.34
N ARG A 167 1.29 1.11 -24.29
CA ARG A 167 0.74 1.67 -23.05
C ARG A 167 0.41 0.56 -22.05
N ARG A 168 1.17 0.49 -20.96
CA ARG A 168 0.92 -0.44 -19.85
C ARG A 168 1.56 0.07 -18.56
N GLN A 169 1.13 -0.46 -17.42
CA GLN A 169 1.83 -0.23 -16.16
C GLN A 169 3.19 -0.94 -16.16
N VAL A 170 4.21 -0.26 -15.66
CA VAL A 170 5.60 -0.73 -15.65
C VAL A 170 6.13 -0.73 -14.22
N LYS A 171 6.92 -1.74 -13.86
CA LYS A 171 7.60 -1.85 -12.57
C LYS A 171 8.90 -1.04 -12.61
N LYS A 172 9.34 -0.51 -11.46
CA LYS A 172 10.54 0.36 -11.39
C LYS A 172 11.82 -0.28 -11.94
N SER A 173 11.99 -1.57 -11.66
CA SER A 173 13.11 -2.36 -12.15
C SER A 173 12.64 -3.78 -12.44
N HIS A 174 13.46 -4.52 -13.18
CA HIS A 174 13.23 -5.93 -13.41
C HIS A 174 13.17 -6.70 -12.07
N GLY A 175 12.03 -7.32 -11.78
CA GLY A 175 11.80 -8.08 -10.53
C GLY A 175 11.33 -7.26 -9.33
N SER A 176 11.22 -5.93 -9.44
CA SER A 176 10.64 -5.11 -8.37
C SER A 176 9.13 -5.36 -8.24
N LYS A 177 8.62 -5.39 -7.02
CA LYS A 177 7.17 -5.39 -6.75
C LYS A 177 6.56 -3.98 -6.78
N VAL A 178 7.39 -2.95 -6.95
CA VAL A 178 6.95 -1.56 -6.89
C VAL A 178 6.67 -1.05 -8.31
N TRP A 179 5.45 -0.58 -8.51
CA TRP A 179 5.01 0.10 -9.73
C TRP A 179 5.70 1.46 -9.88
N LEU A 180 6.04 1.82 -11.11
CA LEU A 180 6.57 3.14 -11.45
C LEU A 180 5.49 4.19 -11.22
N ARG A 181 5.83 5.29 -10.53
CA ARG A 181 4.91 6.40 -10.26
C ARG A 181 5.42 7.69 -10.88
N ALA A 182 4.53 8.68 -10.99
CA ALA A 182 4.86 9.99 -11.54
C ALA A 182 6.09 10.62 -10.86
N ARG A 183 6.18 10.51 -9.52
CA ARG A 183 7.31 11.01 -8.72
C ARG A 183 8.70 10.50 -9.16
N ASP A 184 8.76 9.34 -9.80
CA ASP A 184 10.02 8.72 -10.24
C ASP A 184 10.49 9.28 -11.60
N LEU A 185 9.62 10.04 -12.28
CA LEU A 185 9.85 10.66 -13.58
C LEU A 185 10.24 12.13 -13.37
N TYR A 186 11.53 12.42 -13.52
CA TYR A 186 12.06 13.78 -13.51
C TYR A 186 13.20 13.89 -14.53
N VAL A 187 13.53 15.12 -14.92
CA VAL A 187 14.61 15.37 -15.87
C VAL A 187 15.95 14.88 -15.29
N GLY A 188 16.65 14.03 -16.04
CA GLY A 188 17.87 13.33 -15.62
C GLY A 188 17.64 11.95 -15.01
N ALA A 189 16.40 11.56 -14.73
CA ALA A 189 16.08 10.22 -14.21
C ALA A 189 16.44 9.14 -15.25
N VAL A 190 16.88 7.97 -14.75
CA VAL A 190 17.17 6.79 -15.58
C VAL A 190 16.15 5.73 -15.27
N LEU A 191 15.37 5.34 -16.29
CA LEU A 191 14.31 4.35 -16.19
C LEU A 191 14.76 3.03 -16.82
N GLU A 192 14.43 1.91 -16.20
CA GLU A 192 14.56 0.60 -16.82
C GLU A 192 13.27 0.26 -17.59
N VAL A 193 13.35 0.24 -18.93
CA VAL A 193 12.24 -0.09 -19.83
C VAL A 193 12.65 -1.27 -20.70
N SER A 194 11.90 -2.38 -20.61
CA SER A 194 12.15 -3.59 -21.41
C SER A 194 13.61 -4.08 -21.36
N ALA A 195 14.19 -4.09 -20.15
CA ALA A 195 15.58 -4.48 -19.88
C ALA A 195 16.66 -3.58 -20.52
N ARG A 196 16.31 -2.36 -20.93
CA ARG A 196 17.21 -1.28 -21.36
C ARG A 196 17.02 -0.07 -20.46
N TYR A 197 18.03 0.78 -20.37
CA TYR A 197 17.97 1.99 -19.55
C TYR A 197 17.79 3.21 -20.44
N VAL A 198 16.76 4.01 -20.15
CA VAL A 198 16.44 5.24 -20.87
C VAL A 198 16.62 6.40 -19.90
N ARG A 199 17.47 7.37 -20.24
CA ARG A 199 17.60 8.62 -19.48
C ARG A 199 16.64 9.65 -20.03
N LEU A 200 15.90 10.30 -19.14
CA LEU A 200 15.04 11.44 -19.47
C LEU A 200 15.90 12.69 -19.57
N HIS A 201 15.88 13.39 -20.71
CA HIS A 201 16.72 14.57 -20.95
C HIS A 201 15.95 15.88 -20.82
N ALA A 202 14.71 15.92 -21.30
CA ALA A 202 13.86 17.10 -21.20
C ALA A 202 12.40 16.68 -21.03
N ALA A 203 11.61 17.56 -20.41
CA ALA A 203 10.16 17.45 -20.27
C ALA A 203 9.48 18.49 -21.16
N ASP A 204 8.23 18.26 -21.55
CA ASP A 204 7.43 19.30 -22.21
C ASP A 204 6.93 20.36 -21.20
N ASP A 205 6.57 21.54 -21.71
CA ASP A 205 6.13 22.66 -20.88
C ASP A 205 4.88 22.32 -20.07
N ALA A 206 3.99 21.49 -20.63
CA ALA A 206 2.79 21.01 -19.94
C ALA A 206 3.16 20.11 -18.74
N THR A 207 4.15 19.24 -18.90
CA THR A 207 4.68 18.38 -17.83
C THR A 207 5.32 19.20 -16.74
N LEU A 208 6.14 20.19 -17.11
CA LEU A 208 6.77 21.09 -16.14
C LEU A 208 5.69 21.84 -15.34
N ALA A 209 4.68 22.39 -16.01
CA ALA A 209 3.55 23.04 -15.35
C ALA A 209 2.83 22.08 -14.38
N ILE A 210 2.54 20.83 -14.79
CA ILE A 210 1.91 19.84 -13.91
C ILE A 210 2.76 19.56 -12.67
N MET A 211 4.08 19.42 -12.84
CA MET A 211 4.99 19.17 -11.72
C MET A 211 5.05 20.35 -10.75
N GLU A 212 5.12 21.58 -11.26
CA GLU A 212 5.15 22.81 -10.46
C GLU A 212 3.86 23.03 -9.67
N HIS A 213 2.70 22.66 -10.23
CA HIS A 213 1.40 22.76 -9.52
C HIS A 213 1.26 21.73 -8.39
N ARG A 214 2.10 20.70 -8.33
CA ARG A 214 2.01 19.59 -7.36
C ARG A 214 3.34 19.38 -6.61
N PRO A 215 3.83 20.37 -5.85
CA PRO A 215 5.14 20.31 -5.20
C PRO A 215 5.27 19.16 -4.17
N LEU A 216 4.15 18.76 -3.54
CA LEU A 216 4.14 17.62 -2.61
C LEU A 216 4.38 16.26 -3.30
N GLU A 217 3.91 16.11 -4.55
CA GLU A 217 4.12 14.89 -5.33
C GLU A 217 5.46 14.91 -6.06
N PHE A 218 5.92 16.11 -6.46
CA PHE A 218 7.16 16.34 -7.19
C PHE A 218 8.10 17.30 -6.43
N PRO A 219 8.81 16.84 -5.38
CA PRO A 219 9.71 17.70 -4.60
C PRO A 219 10.86 18.30 -5.42
N ARG A 220 11.20 17.69 -6.56
CA ARG A 220 12.30 18.12 -7.43
C ARG A 220 11.95 19.31 -8.31
N SER A 221 10.66 19.59 -8.47
CA SER A 221 10.16 20.69 -9.30
C SER A 221 9.55 21.81 -8.44
N ASP A 222 9.70 21.73 -7.12
CA ASP A 222 9.27 22.80 -6.21
C ASP A 222 10.26 23.98 -6.30
N PRO A 223 9.83 25.17 -6.79
CA PRO A 223 10.71 26.32 -6.92
C PRO A 223 11.28 26.78 -5.57
N ALA A 224 10.51 26.66 -4.47
CA ALA A 224 10.97 27.08 -3.16
C ALA A 224 12.12 26.19 -2.66
N ALA A 225 11.93 24.87 -2.72
CA ALA A 225 12.97 23.91 -2.35
C ALA A 225 14.24 24.03 -3.21
N VAL A 226 14.10 24.29 -4.51
CA VAL A 226 15.24 24.50 -5.41
C VAL A 226 16.00 25.78 -5.06
N ILE A 227 15.31 26.89 -4.79
CA ILE A 227 15.94 28.15 -4.38
C ILE A 227 16.69 27.97 -3.06
N ASP A 228 16.10 27.27 -2.08
CA ASP A 228 16.75 27.05 -0.80
C ASP A 228 17.98 26.13 -0.92
N ALA A 229 17.90 25.09 -1.75
CA ALA A 229 19.05 24.25 -2.06
C ALA A 229 20.17 25.03 -2.79
N LEU A 230 19.81 25.92 -3.72
CA LEU A 230 20.77 26.80 -4.40
C LEU A 230 21.42 27.78 -3.44
N ARG A 231 20.64 28.41 -2.54
CA ARG A 231 21.18 29.30 -1.49
C ARG A 231 22.17 28.57 -0.60
N ALA A 232 21.84 27.35 -0.17
CA ALA A 232 22.73 26.52 0.62
C ALA A 232 24.02 26.16 -0.15
N GLY A 233 23.91 25.82 -1.44
CA GLY A 233 25.06 25.50 -2.30
C GLY A 233 25.98 26.69 -2.57
N VAL A 234 25.41 27.88 -2.78
CA VAL A 234 26.17 29.13 -2.92
C VAL A 234 26.86 29.49 -1.61
N ALA A 235 26.18 29.33 -0.47
CA ALA A 235 26.78 29.55 0.85
C ALA A 235 27.90 28.55 1.17
N ALA A 236 27.81 27.31 0.67
CA ALA A 236 28.85 26.28 0.79
C ALA A 236 30.03 26.45 -0.18
N GLY A 237 30.09 27.56 -0.93
CA GLY A 237 31.26 27.91 -1.74
C GLY A 237 31.29 27.32 -3.16
N GLY A 238 30.14 26.94 -3.72
CA GLY A 238 30.08 26.49 -5.13
C GLY A 238 30.80 25.17 -5.41
N ALA A 239 30.95 24.30 -4.40
CA ALA A 239 31.35 22.92 -4.63
C ALA A 239 30.24 22.24 -5.45
N ALA A 240 30.59 21.84 -6.68
CA ALA A 240 29.71 21.28 -7.70
C ALA A 240 28.57 20.44 -7.13
N ALA A 241 27.34 20.78 -7.51
CA ALA A 241 26.15 19.97 -7.31
C ALA A 241 26.33 18.63 -8.03
N ALA A 242 26.96 17.66 -7.36
CA ALA A 242 26.82 16.27 -7.69
C ALA A 242 25.33 15.90 -7.50
N PRO A 243 24.72 15.16 -8.43
CA PRO A 243 23.35 14.68 -8.23
C PRO A 243 23.30 13.88 -6.92
N PRO A 244 22.22 13.98 -6.14
CA PRO A 244 22.13 13.27 -4.88
C PRO A 244 22.29 11.78 -5.14
N ALA A 245 23.32 11.20 -4.53
CA ALA A 245 23.53 9.76 -4.48
C ALA A 245 22.25 9.09 -4.00
N GLY A 246 21.90 7.98 -4.67
CA GLY A 246 20.69 7.21 -4.41
C GLY A 246 20.48 6.92 -2.93
N GLY A 247 19.28 7.23 -2.45
CA GLY A 247 18.86 6.90 -1.10
C GLY A 247 18.61 5.40 -0.95
N ALA A 248 19.39 4.82 -0.02
CA ALA A 248 19.07 3.70 0.86
C ALA A 248 18.78 2.33 0.24
N ALA A 249 19.84 1.52 0.20
CA ALA A 249 19.74 0.10 0.50
C ALA A 249 19.08 -0.08 1.88
N VAL A 250 17.99 -0.86 1.91
CA VAL A 250 17.31 -1.29 3.14
C VAL A 250 18.22 -2.29 3.85
N GLY A 251 18.47 -2.02 5.14
CA GLY A 251 19.38 -2.77 5.99
C GLY A 251 19.00 -4.23 6.18
N MET A 252 20.03 -5.08 6.12
CA MET A 252 19.99 -6.48 6.53
C MET A 252 20.18 -6.49 8.06
N VAL A 253 19.07 -6.53 8.80
CA VAL A 253 19.11 -6.83 10.24
C VAL A 253 19.19 -8.36 10.36
N GLY A 254 20.37 -8.84 10.76
CA GLY A 254 20.55 -10.22 11.16
C GLY A 254 19.78 -10.49 12.45
N ILE A 255 18.91 -11.50 12.41
CA ILE A 255 18.51 -12.26 13.59
C ILE A 255 18.85 -13.71 13.27
N ALA A 256 19.76 -14.24 14.07
CA ALA A 256 20.13 -15.64 14.08
C ALA A 256 19.01 -16.48 14.71
N ALA A 257 18.68 -17.59 14.05
CA ALA A 257 18.40 -18.91 14.63
C ALA A 257 18.36 -19.92 13.46
#